data_AF-A0A3M6UGU7-F1
#
_entry.id   AF-A0A3M6UGU7-F1
#
_cell.length_a   1.000
_cell.length_b   1.000
_cell.length_c   1.000
_cell.angle_alpha   90.00
_cell.angle_beta   90.00
_cell.angle_gamma   90.00
#
_symmetry.space_group_name_H-M   'P 1'
#
loop_
_entity.id
_entity.type
_entity.pdbx_description
1 polymer ?
#
loop_
_entity_poly.entity_id
_entity_poly.type
_entity_poly.pdbx_seq_one_letter_code
_entity_poly.pdbx_strand_id
1 'polypeptide(L)'
;MAHHRFLARTIMAENGATAALRSLQRVLLDENVIRDIRLKRHYEKPTVKRRRVKYESALRLYNSEMNRKVDFVMAKQRKETPWS
;
A
#
# COMPACT_ATOMS: atom_id res chain seq x y z
N MET A 1 14.10 20.13 16.43
CA MET A 1 13.04 20.81 15.63
C MET A 1 13.71 21.82 14.67
N ALA A 2 14.55 21.33 13.76
CA ALA A 2 15.33 22.15 12.84
C ALA A 2 14.94 21.82 11.39
N HIS A 3 13.65 21.99 11.07
CA HIS A 3 13.13 21.80 9.72
C HIS A 3 12.22 22.96 9.34
N HIS A 4 12.25 23.35 8.08
CA HIS A 4 11.37 24.37 7.54
C HIS A 4 9.91 23.93 7.63
N ARG A 5 9.04 24.85 8.05
CA ARG A 5 7.60 24.62 8.15
C ARG A 5 7.02 24.52 6.74
N PHE A 6 5.96 23.72 6.58
CA PHE A 6 5.18 23.59 5.34
C PHE A 6 5.92 23.01 4.12
N LEU A 7 7.11 22.40 4.31
CA LEU A 7 7.77 21.65 3.23
C LEU A 7 7.35 20.18 3.20
N ALA A 8 7.36 19.51 4.35
CA ALA A 8 7.02 18.09 4.41
C ALA A 8 5.50 17.88 4.35
N ARG A 9 5.06 16.94 3.51
CA ARG A 9 3.66 16.45 3.44
C ARG A 9 2.61 17.56 3.32
N THR A 10 2.95 18.61 2.58
CA THR A 10 2.08 19.76 2.34
C THR A 10 1.54 19.67 0.91
N ILE A 11 0.25 19.96 0.73
CA ILE A 11 -0.44 19.90 -0.57
C ILE A 11 -1.19 21.21 -0.78
N MET A 12 -1.04 21.78 -1.97
CA MET A 12 -1.79 22.96 -2.39
C MET A 12 -3.20 22.55 -2.83
N ALA A 13 -4.20 23.33 -2.44
CA ALA A 13 -5.60 23.04 -2.74
C ALA A 13 -6.08 23.87 -3.93
N GLU A 14 -6.16 23.26 -5.11
CA GLU A 14 -6.67 23.92 -6.33
C GLU A 14 -8.18 23.74 -6.49
N ASN A 15 -8.69 22.52 -6.29
CA ASN A 15 -10.09 22.13 -6.53
C ASN A 15 -10.88 21.92 -5.23
N GLY A 16 -10.68 22.82 -4.26
CA GLY A 16 -11.35 22.78 -2.95
C GLY A 16 -10.71 21.84 -1.92
N ALA A 17 -11.11 22.00 -0.66
CA ALA A 17 -10.46 21.35 0.49
C ALA A 17 -10.60 19.82 0.50
N THR A 18 -11.75 19.29 0.07
CA THR A 18 -12.03 17.85 0.10
C THR A 18 -11.15 17.06 -0.87
N ALA A 19 -10.89 17.60 -2.07
CA ALA A 19 -9.99 17.01 -3.05
C ALA A 19 -8.55 16.99 -2.52
N ALA A 20 -8.08 18.11 -1.96
CA ALA A 20 -6.75 18.20 -1.37
C ALA A 20 -6.56 17.21 -0.21
N LEU A 21 -7.56 17.03 0.65
CA LEU A 21 -7.50 16.06 1.75
C LEU A 21 -7.44 14.60 1.26
N ARG A 22 -8.15 14.25 0.18
CA ARG A 22 -8.05 12.92 -0.44
C ARG A 22 -6.66 12.67 -1.01
N SER A 23 -6.10 13.67 -1.72
CA SER A 23 -4.72 13.61 -2.23
C SER A 23 -3.72 13.45 -1.08
N LEU A 24 -3.90 14.19 0.01
CA LEU A 24 -3.06 14.06 1.20
C LEU A 24 -3.15 12.67 1.81
N GLN A 25 -4.35 12.14 1.96
CA GLN A 25 -4.56 10.80 2.47
C GLN A 25 -3.86 9.75 1.60
N ARG A 26 -3.90 9.88 0.28
CA ARG A 26 -3.19 8.98 -0.65
C ARG A 26 -1.68 9.03 -0.44
N VAL A 27 -1.09 10.22 -0.39
CA VAL A 27 0.36 10.39 -0.12
C VAL A 27 0.75 9.73 1.21
N LEU A 28 -0.05 9.93 2.27
CA LEU A 28 0.20 9.32 3.58
C LEU A 28 0.04 7.79 3.60
N LEU A 29 -0.82 7.24 2.74
CA LEU A 29 -0.97 5.79 2.57
C LEU A 29 0.22 5.20 1.81
N ASP A 30 0.64 5.83 0.72
CA ASP A 30 1.77 5.38 -0.11
C ASP A 30 3.08 5.41 0.70
N GLU A 31 3.30 6.43 1.52
CA GLU A 31 4.43 6.51 2.45
C GLU A 31 4.31 5.59 3.69
N ASN A 32 3.22 4.82 3.82
CA ASN A 32 2.92 3.96 4.97
C ASN A 32 2.82 4.68 6.33
N VAL A 33 2.66 6.01 6.35
CA VAL A 33 2.62 6.82 7.58
C VAL A 33 1.44 6.42 8.47
N ILE A 34 0.26 6.26 7.88
CA ILE A 34 -0.97 5.89 8.60
C ILE A 34 -0.82 4.51 9.24
N ARG A 35 -0.18 3.58 8.53
CA ARG A 35 0.09 2.23 9.01
C ARG A 35 1.05 2.26 10.20
N ASP A 36 2.13 3.04 10.10
CA ASP A 36 3.09 3.22 11.18
C ASP A 36 2.47 3.83 12.43
N ILE A 37 1.63 4.85 12.27
CA ILE A 37 0.90 5.46 13.39
C ILE A 37 0.02 4.42 14.10
N ARG A 38 -0.71 3.59 13.34
CA ARG A 38 -1.55 2.52 13.90
C ARG A 38 -0.73 1.49 14.66
N LEU A 39 0.41 1.06 14.11
CA LEU A 39 1.30 0.10 14.77
C LEU A 39 1.97 0.66 16.02
N LYS A 40 2.27 1.97 16.03
CA LYS A 40 2.89 2.65 17.17
C LYS A 40 1.91 3.05 18.27
N ARG A 41 0.59 2.90 18.06
CA ARG A 41 -0.43 3.23 19.07
C ARG A 41 -0.24 2.43 20.37
N HIS A 42 0.24 1.19 20.27
CA HIS A 42 0.58 0.33 21.39
C HIS A 42 1.96 -0.28 21.19
N TYR A 43 2.66 -0.58 22.29
CA TYR A 43 3.96 -1.23 22.21
C TYR A 43 3.84 -2.64 21.63
N GLU A 44 4.51 -2.87 20.49
CA GLU A 44 4.67 -4.19 19.89
C GLU A 44 5.99 -4.83 20.36
N LYS A 45 5.89 -5.98 21.05
CA LYS A 45 7.09 -6.72 21.49
C LYS A 45 7.98 -7.11 20.27
N PRO A 46 9.32 -7.11 20.39
CA PRO A 46 10.21 -7.39 19.27
C PRO A 46 9.98 -8.74 18.59
N THR A 47 9.63 -9.77 19.35
CA THR A 47 9.30 -11.11 18.81
C THR A 47 8.03 -11.11 17.96
N VAL A 48 7.01 -10.35 18.37
CA VAL A 48 5.76 -10.18 17.63
C VAL A 48 6.02 -9.40 16.34
N LYS A 49 6.77 -8.29 16.43
CA LYS A 49 7.18 -7.49 15.26
C LYS A 49 7.92 -8.33 14.22
N ARG A 50 8.88 -9.17 14.65
CA ARG A 50 9.63 -10.06 13.75
C ARG A 50 8.70 -11.06 13.03
N ARG A 51 7.76 -11.67 13.75
CA ARG A 51 6.77 -12.59 13.15
C ARG A 51 5.89 -11.89 12.13
N ARG A 52 5.39 -10.69 12.48
CA ARG A 52 4.57 -9.87 11.60
C ARG A 52 5.30 -9.49 10.31
N VAL A 53 6.52 -8.98 10.40
CA VAL A 53 7.33 -8.60 9.21
C VAL A 53 7.56 -9.82 8.30
N LYS A 54 7.90 -10.98 8.86
CA LYS A 54 8.09 -12.22 8.08
C LYS A 54 6.81 -12.66 7.37
N TYR A 55 5.67 -12.58 8.05
CA TYR A 55 4.38 -12.90 7.46
C TYR A 55 4.04 -11.94 6.30
N GLU A 56 4.20 -10.63 6.52
CA GLU A 56 3.90 -9.61 5.53
C GLU A 56 4.80 -9.72 4.29
N SER A 57 6.08 -10.04 4.46
CA SER A 57 6.97 -10.28 3.32
C SER A 57 6.56 -11.51 2.51
N ALA A 58 6.18 -12.60 3.18
CA ALA A 58 5.73 -13.82 2.52
C ALA A 58 4.41 -13.60 1.77
N LEU A 59 3.47 -12.91 2.41
CA LEU A 59 2.18 -12.55 1.80
C LEU A 59 2.37 -11.64 0.59
N ARG A 60 3.27 -10.65 0.66
CA ARG A 60 3.60 -9.77 -0.47
C ARG A 60 4.14 -10.56 -1.66
N LEU A 61 5.09 -11.46 -1.41
CA LEU A 61 5.66 -12.32 -2.45
C LEU A 61 4.57 -13.18 -3.09
N TYR A 62 3.78 -13.88 -2.26
CA TYR A 62 2.67 -14.70 -2.73
C TYR A 62 1.69 -13.91 -3.60
N ASN A 63 1.22 -12.75 -3.13
CA ASN A 63 0.29 -11.92 -3.90
C ASN A 63 0.91 -11.45 -5.23
N SER A 64 2.19 -11.09 -5.25
CA SER A 64 2.86 -10.71 -6.49
C SER A 64 2.97 -11.86 -7.50
N GLU A 65 3.31 -13.08 -7.04
CA GLU A 65 3.39 -14.24 -7.93
C GLU A 65 2.01 -14.71 -8.40
N MET A 66 1.02 -14.67 -7.51
CA MET A 66 -0.35 -15.02 -7.85
C MET A 66 -0.93 -14.06 -8.88
N ASN A 67 -0.69 -12.75 -8.74
CA ASN A 67 -1.11 -11.77 -9.76
C ASN A 67 -0.44 -12.06 -11.10
N ARG A 68 0.87 -12.34 -11.13
CA ARG A 68 1.58 -12.74 -12.37
C ARG A 68 0.99 -13.99 -13.00
N LYS A 69 0.64 -15.00 -12.19
CA LYS A 69 0.01 -16.23 -12.67
C LYS A 69 -1.37 -15.95 -13.26
N VAL A 70 -2.18 -15.13 -12.60
CA VAL A 70 -3.49 -14.73 -13.10
C VAL A 70 -3.34 -14.00 -14.43
N ASP A 71 -2.46 -13.00 -14.52
CA ASP A 71 -2.21 -12.24 -15.74
C ASP A 71 -1.78 -13.15 -16.90
N PHE A 72 -0.92 -14.13 -16.62
CA PHE A 72 -0.48 -15.12 -17.61
C PHE A 72 -1.63 -16.00 -18.12
N VAL A 73 -2.47 -16.53 -17.21
CA VAL A 73 -3.62 -17.37 -17.59
C VAL A 73 -4.66 -16.55 -18.36
N MET A 74 -4.95 -15.33 -17.90
CA MET A 74 -5.89 -14.41 -18.53
C MET A 74 -5.44 -14.03 -19.94
N ALA A 75 -4.14 -13.79 -20.15
CA ALA A 75 -3.59 -13.52 -21.48
C ALA A 75 -3.76 -14.69 -22.47
N LYS A 76 -3.97 -15.92 -21.98
CA LYS A 76 -4.20 -17.11 -22.79
C LYS A 76 -5.67 -17.57 -22.83
N GLN A 77 -6.57 -16.85 -22.15
CA GLN A 77 -7.98 -17.21 -22.10
C GLN A 77 -8.65 -16.98 -23.46
N ARG A 78 -9.16 -18.05 -24.07
CA ARG A 78 -9.94 -18.01 -25.32
C ARG A 78 -11.44 -17.98 -24.98
N LYS A 79 -12.25 -17.28 -25.79
CA LYS A 79 -13.73 -17.26 -25.65
C LYS A 79 -14.40 -18.54 -26.15
N GLU A 80 -13.84 -19.15 -27.20
CA GLU A 80 -14.30 -20.42 -27.76
C GLU A 80 -13.23 -21.49 -27.49
N THR A 81 -13.65 -22.70 -27.16
CA THR A 81 -12.73 -23.82 -26.95
C THR A 81 -12.52 -24.57 -28.26
N PRO A 82 -11.32 -25.13 -28.54
CA PRO A 82 -11.03 -25.81 -29.80
C PRO A 82 -11.89 -27.05 -30.13
N TRP A 83 -12.73 -27.48 -29.20
CA TRP A 83 -13.52 -28.72 -29.27
C TRP A 83 -15.02 -28.45 -29.24
N SER A 84 -15.42 -27.18 -29.31
CA SER A 84 -16.79 -26.68 -29.48
C SER A 84 -16.88 -25.98 -30.82
#